data_AF-A0A1G0EWZ8-F1
#
_entry.id   AF-A0A1G0EWZ8-F1
#
_cell.length_a   1.000
_cell.length_b   1.000
_cell.length_c   1.000
_cell.angle_alpha   90.00
_cell.angle_beta   90.00
_cell.angle_gamma   90.00
#
_symmetry.space_group_name_H-M   'P 1'
#
loop_
_entity.id
_entity.type
_entity.pdbx_description
1 polymer ?
#
loop_
_entity_poly.entity_id
_entity_poly.type
_entity_poly.pdbx_seq_one_letter_code
_entity_poly.pdbx_strand_id
1 'polypeptide(L)'
;MHATGSMKLRKLLNFGEPLGDFMARVPGSVKMESYPSTISYVARLILHRYAMLGILDENGYPVKQMGVLEIPKRKSKAAGAKTLAGKVCKECHNATLIKKDGCEFCTSCGAIGACG
;
A
#
# COMPACT_ATOMS: atom_id res chain seq x y z
N MET A 1 -8.44 -11.29 -12.24
CA MET A 1 -8.43 -10.59 -10.94
C MET A 1 -7.38 -9.48 -10.98
N HIS A 2 -7.75 -8.27 -11.42
CA HIS A 2 -6.80 -7.15 -11.50
C HIS A 2 -6.71 -6.45 -10.14
N ALA A 3 -5.50 -6.39 -9.58
CA ALA A 3 -5.22 -5.77 -8.31
C ALA A 3 -5.57 -4.26 -8.33
N THR A 4 -6.51 -3.84 -7.49
CA THR A 4 -7.00 -2.45 -7.34
C THR A 4 -6.10 -1.55 -6.48
N GLY A 5 -4.81 -1.87 -6.36
CA GLY A 5 -3.82 -1.15 -5.52
C GLY A 5 -2.93 -0.16 -6.26
N SER A 6 -3.00 -0.10 -7.59
CA SER A 6 -2.08 0.67 -8.44
C SER A 6 -2.79 1.84 -9.14
N MET A 7 -3.76 2.45 -8.45
CA MET A 7 -4.67 3.45 -9.00
C MET A 7 -4.11 4.88 -9.04
N LYS A 8 -3.07 5.23 -8.28
CA LYS A 8 -2.66 6.65 -8.16
C LYS A 8 -1.89 7.15 -9.37
N LEU A 9 -0.86 6.45 -9.82
CA LEU A 9 -0.02 6.91 -10.95
C LEU A 9 -0.72 6.76 -12.30
N ARG A 10 -1.48 5.68 -12.50
CA ARG A 10 -2.17 5.43 -13.76
C ARG A 10 -3.30 6.40 -14.06
N LYS A 11 -4.00 6.88 -13.03
CA LYS A 11 -5.03 7.91 -13.19
C LYS A 11 -4.46 9.20 -13.76
N LEU A 12 -3.19 9.51 -13.45
CA LEU A 12 -2.53 10.70 -13.96
C LEU A 12 -2.22 10.64 -15.46
N LEU A 13 -2.19 9.45 -16.07
CA LEU A 13 -1.91 9.30 -17.52
C LEU A 13 -2.94 10.00 -18.41
N ASN A 14 -4.16 10.19 -17.91
CA ASN A 14 -5.24 10.86 -18.64
C ASN A 14 -5.69 12.14 -17.92
N PHE A 15 -4.87 12.66 -17.00
CA PHE A 15 -5.16 13.93 -16.34
C PHE A 15 -4.98 15.06 -17.34
N GLY A 16 -6.02 15.86 -17.55
CA GLY A 16 -5.99 17.05 -18.41
C GLY A 16 -5.87 18.33 -17.59
N GLU A 17 -5.01 19.24 -18.02
CA GLU A 17 -4.91 20.60 -17.49
C GLU A 17 -5.49 21.59 -18.52
N PRO A 18 -6.16 22.68 -18.10
CA PRO A 18 -6.62 23.71 -19.04
C PRO A 18 -5.45 24.24 -19.87
N LEU A 19 -5.56 24.15 -21.20
CA LEU A 19 -4.49 24.53 -22.16
C LEU A 19 -3.16 23.80 -21.91
N GLY A 20 -3.19 22.61 -21.30
CA GLY A 20 -2.02 21.82 -20.96
C GLY A 20 -1.67 20.71 -21.96
N ASP A 21 -2.46 20.52 -23.02
CA ASP A 21 -2.15 19.51 -24.04
C ASP A 21 -0.92 19.93 -24.85
N PHE A 22 0.01 19.00 -25.04
CA PHE A 22 1.23 19.25 -25.80
C PHE A 22 1.77 17.97 -26.43
N MET A 23 2.55 18.12 -27.51
CA MET A 23 3.21 16.99 -28.16
C MET A 23 4.55 16.68 -27.49
N ALA A 24 4.77 15.40 -27.22
CA ALA A 24 6.04 14.91 -26.68
C ALA A 24 6.41 13.54 -27.27
N ARG A 25 7.67 13.14 -27.10
CA ARG A 25 8.19 11.86 -27.59
C ARG A 25 7.69 10.70 -26.73
N VAL A 26 7.27 9.62 -27.36
CA VAL A 26 6.89 8.40 -26.63
C VAL A 26 8.14 7.74 -26.03
N PRO A 27 8.20 7.47 -24.70
CA PRO A 27 9.35 6.81 -24.09
C PRO A 27 9.64 5.46 -24.74
N GLY A 28 10.89 5.21 -25.12
CA GLY A 28 11.31 3.99 -25.82
C GLY A 28 11.05 3.96 -27.33
N SER A 29 10.47 5.02 -27.90
CA SER A 29 10.19 5.13 -29.34
C SER A 29 10.78 6.42 -29.92
N VAL A 30 10.83 6.54 -31.25
CA VAL A 30 11.16 7.78 -31.97
C VAL A 30 9.92 8.62 -32.30
N LYS A 31 8.71 8.07 -32.07
CA LYS A 31 7.43 8.71 -32.38
C LYS A 31 7.10 9.83 -31.41
N MET A 32 6.30 10.79 -31.88
CA MET A 32 5.71 11.88 -31.09
C MET A 32 4.19 11.69 -31.00
N GLU A 33 3.60 11.98 -29.85
CA GLU A 33 2.16 11.88 -29.58
C GLU A 33 1.70 13.09 -28.74
N SER A 34 0.42 13.45 -28.82
CA SER A 34 -0.18 14.46 -27.92
C SER A 34 -0.43 13.88 -26.54
N TYR A 35 -0.12 14.65 -25.51
CA TYR A 35 -0.33 14.32 -24.10
C TYR A 35 -1.23 15.38 -23.45
N PRO A 36 -2.25 14.98 -22.68
CA PRO A 36 -3.29 15.87 -22.16
C PRO A 36 -2.81 16.90 -21.12
N SER A 37 -1.65 16.68 -20.51
CA SER A 37 -1.02 17.58 -19.55
C SER A 37 0.44 17.26 -19.31
N THR A 38 1.19 18.21 -18.74
CA THR A 38 2.58 17.95 -18.31
C THR A 38 2.64 16.83 -17.27
N ILE A 39 1.68 16.81 -16.34
CA ILE A 39 1.58 15.77 -15.32
C ILE A 39 1.38 14.38 -15.94
N SER A 40 0.56 14.28 -17.00
CA SER A 40 0.34 13.01 -17.70
C SER A 40 1.61 12.47 -18.35
N TYR A 41 2.43 13.35 -18.94
CA TYR A 41 3.69 12.97 -19.55
C TYR A 41 4.74 12.59 -18.50
N VAL A 42 4.83 13.33 -17.39
CA VAL A 42 5.68 12.96 -16.25
C VAL A 42 5.28 11.60 -15.69
N ALA A 43 3.99 11.31 -15.54
CA ALA A 43 3.51 10.00 -15.10
C ALA A 43 3.91 8.87 -16.07
N ARG A 44 3.84 9.11 -17.38
CA ARG A 44 4.32 8.18 -18.43
C ARG A 44 5.81 7.89 -18.28
N LEU A 45 6.63 8.92 -18.06
CA LEU A 45 8.08 8.77 -17.86
C LEU A 45 8.42 7.99 -16.60
N ILE A 46 7.73 8.24 -15.48
CA ILE A 46 7.91 7.50 -14.23
C ILE A 46 7.56 6.02 -14.43
N LEU A 47 6.44 5.72 -15.09
CA LEU A 47 6.07 4.33 -15.40
C LEU A 47 7.13 3.63 -16.25
N HIS A 48 7.57 4.27 -17.33
CA HIS A 48 8.61 3.71 -18.19
C HIS A 48 9.90 3.45 -17.41
N ARG A 49 10.33 4.40 -16.56
CA ARG A 49 11.53 4.21 -15.72
C ARG A 49 11.36 3.07 -14.72
N TYR A 50 10.19 2.94 -14.09
CA TYR A 50 9.92 1.86 -13.14
C TYR A 50 9.80 0.50 -13.80
N ALA A 51 9.33 0.42 -15.05
CA ALA A 51 9.37 -0.79 -15.84
C ALA A 51 10.82 -1.21 -16.14
N MET A 52 11.67 -0.27 -16.58
CA MET A 52 13.10 -0.52 -16.83
C MET A 52 13.86 -0.97 -15.57
N LEU A 53 13.43 -0.53 -14.39
CA LEU A 53 14.00 -0.94 -13.09
C LEU A 53 13.42 -2.27 -12.57
N GLY A 54 12.48 -2.88 -13.29
CA GLY A 54 11.83 -4.13 -12.86
C GLY A 54 10.99 -3.98 -11.60
N ILE A 55 10.47 -2.77 -11.31
CA ILE A 55 9.58 -2.49 -10.19
C ILE A 55 8.12 -2.71 -10.62
N LEU A 56 7.81 -2.28 -11.84
CA LEU A 56 6.51 -2.47 -12.48
C LEU A 56 6.68 -3.34 -13.74
N ASP A 57 5.60 -3.98 -14.18
CA ASP A 57 5.48 -4.54 -15.52
C ASP A 57 5.21 -3.44 -16.56
N GLU A 58 5.20 -3.81 -17.83
CA GLU A 58 4.95 -2.90 -18.95
C GLU A 58 3.57 -2.23 -18.89
N ASN A 59 2.62 -2.86 -18.21
CA ASN A 59 1.26 -2.35 -18.00
C ASN A 59 1.15 -1.44 -16.75
N GLY A 60 2.28 -1.20 -16.05
CA GLY A 60 2.36 -0.38 -14.85
C GLY A 60 1.86 -1.06 -13.56
N TYR A 61 1.71 -2.38 -13.52
CA TYR A 61 1.42 -3.16 -12.31
C TYR A 61 2.71 -3.62 -11.60
N PRO A 62 2.73 -3.66 -10.27
CA PRO A 62 3.91 -4.11 -9.54
C PRO A 62 4.22 -5.59 -9.79
N VAL A 63 5.44 -5.89 -10.25
CA VAL A 63 5.94 -7.26 -10.48
C VAL A 63 6.24 -8.02 -9.19
N LYS A 64 6.56 -7.30 -8.10
CA LYS A 64 6.64 -7.83 -6.73
C LYS A 64 5.77 -6.97 -5.81
N GLN A 65 5.11 -7.60 -4.83
CA GLN A 65 4.39 -6.89 -3.76
C GLN A 65 5.41 -6.11 -2.91
N MET A 66 5.69 -4.86 -3.30
CA MET A 66 6.52 -3.95 -2.52
C MET A 66 5.72 -3.48 -1.31
N GLY A 67 6.12 -3.93 -0.11
CA GLY A 67 5.45 -3.68 1.17
C GLY A 67 5.61 -2.25 1.71
N VAL A 68 5.42 -1.22 0.87
CA VAL A 68 5.61 0.18 1.30
C VAL A 68 4.31 0.84 1.76
N LEU A 69 3.13 0.29 1.45
CA LEU A 69 1.87 0.66 2.10
C LEU A 69 0.93 -0.55 2.04
N GLU A 70 0.96 -1.39 3.09
CA GLU A 70 -0.12 -2.34 3.32
C GLU A 70 -1.41 -1.54 3.59
N ILE A 71 -2.24 -1.39 2.57
CA ILE A 71 -3.67 -1.20 2.79
C ILE A 71 -4.14 -2.55 3.33
N PRO A 72 -4.60 -2.65 4.60
CA PRO A 72 -4.95 -3.93 5.18
C PRO A 72 -6.03 -4.56 4.29
N LYS A 73 -5.66 -5.66 3.61
CA LYS A 73 -6.61 -6.46 2.86
C LYS A 73 -7.70 -6.89 3.84
N ARG A 74 -8.95 -6.53 3.57
CA ARG A 74 -10.10 -7.10 4.28
C ARG A 74 -10.04 -8.63 4.11
N LYS A 75 -9.59 -9.27 5.17
CA LYS A 75 -9.70 -10.69 5.57
C LYS A 75 -10.15 -11.67 4.49
N SER A 76 -9.24 -12.57 4.11
CA SER A 76 -9.59 -13.99 4.02
C SER A 76 -8.66 -14.77 4.95
N LYS A 77 -9.29 -15.49 5.88
CA LYS A 77 -8.66 -16.28 6.94
C LYS A 77 -7.78 -17.38 6.34
N ALA A 78 -6.62 -17.62 6.97
CA ALA A 78 -6.02 -18.93 7.29
C ALA A 78 -4.48 -18.90 7.20
N ALA A 79 -3.83 -18.19 8.12
CA ALA A 79 -2.52 -18.57 8.64
C ALA A 79 -2.49 -18.06 10.07
N GLY A 80 -2.65 -18.98 11.01
CA GLY A 80 -2.79 -18.66 12.42
C GLY A 80 -1.53 -18.00 12.97
N ALA A 81 -1.58 -16.68 13.13
CA ALA A 81 -0.99 -16.09 14.31
C ALA A 81 -1.75 -16.70 15.48
N LYS A 82 -1.14 -17.68 16.17
CA LYS A 82 -1.65 -18.14 17.45
C LYS A 82 -1.58 -16.94 18.37
N THR A 83 -2.68 -16.20 18.46
CA THR A 83 -2.93 -15.29 19.58
C THR A 83 -2.89 -16.16 20.82
N LEU A 84 -1.78 -16.10 21.55
CA LEU A 84 -1.68 -16.68 22.88
C LEU A 84 -2.81 -16.08 23.69
N ALA A 85 -3.85 -16.86 23.98
CA ALA A 85 -4.97 -16.43 24.79
C ALA A 85 -4.44 -16.14 26.20
N GLY A 86 -4.52 -14.87 26.61
CA GLY A 86 -4.15 -14.43 27.96
C GLY A 86 -5.27 -14.68 28.96
N LYS A 87 -5.09 -14.21 30.20
CA LYS A 87 -6.19 -14.18 31.17
C LYS A 87 -7.25 -13.15 30.76
N VAL A 88 -8.47 -13.30 31.27
CA VAL A 88 -9.54 -12.32 31.09
C VAL A 88 -9.18 -11.03 31.83
N CYS A 89 -9.11 -9.92 31.11
CA CYS A 89 -8.93 -8.60 31.69
C CYS A 89 -10.19 -8.18 32.45
N LYS A 90 -10.06 -7.67 33.68
CA LYS A 90 -11.20 -7.19 34.49
C LYS A 90 -11.84 -5.90 33.95
N GLU A 91 -11.08 -5.11 33.19
CA GLU A 91 -11.57 -3.86 32.61
C GLU A 91 -12.38 -4.13 31.33
N CYS A 92 -11.76 -4.77 30.34
CA CYS A 92 -12.35 -4.90 29.00
C CYS A 92 -12.88 -6.31 28.68
N HIS A 93 -12.81 -7.24 29.63
CA HIS A 93 -13.33 -8.62 29.52
C HIS A 93 -12.78 -9.45 28.34
N ASN A 94 -11.73 -8.99 27.67
CA ASN A 94 -11.02 -9.76 26.64
C ASN A 94 -9.94 -10.65 27.28
N ALA A 95 -9.78 -11.86 26.75
CA ALA A 95 -8.75 -12.84 27.14
C ALA A 95 -7.36 -12.48 26.56
N THR A 96 -6.90 -11.26 26.86
CA THR A 96 -5.68 -10.67 26.29
C THR A 96 -4.78 -10.04 27.35
N LEU A 97 -4.94 -10.43 28.61
CA LEU A 97 -4.05 -10.02 29.71
C LEU A 97 -2.80 -10.92 29.72
N ILE A 98 -1.62 -10.30 29.55
CA ILE A 98 -0.31 -10.96 29.51
C ILE A 98 0.62 -10.38 30.58
N LYS A 99 1.65 -11.11 31.02
CA LYS A 99 2.67 -10.55 31.92
C LYS A 99 3.82 -9.98 31.08
N LYS A 100 4.04 -8.67 31.17
CA LYS A 100 5.08 -7.94 30.44
C LYS A 100 5.86 -7.08 31.44
N ASP A 101 7.18 -7.22 31.46
CA ASP A 101 8.08 -6.42 32.32
C ASP A 101 7.75 -6.51 33.83
N GLY A 102 7.30 -7.67 34.31
CA GLY A 102 6.92 -7.89 35.72
C GLY A 102 5.50 -7.44 36.10
N CYS A 103 4.79 -6.76 35.19
CA CYS A 103 3.41 -6.31 35.38
C CYS A 103 2.42 -7.09 34.53
N GLU A 104 1.17 -7.20 34.99
CA GLU A 104 0.06 -7.61 34.14
C GLU A 104 -0.30 -6.47 33.16
N PHE A 105 -0.35 -6.75 31.86
CA PHE A 105 -0.64 -5.78 30.81
C PHE A 105 -1.69 -6.34 29.84
N CYS A 106 -2.75 -5.59 29.57
CA CYS A 106 -3.77 -5.97 28.61
C CYS A 106 -3.45 -5.44 27.21
N THR A 107 -3.24 -6.32 26.23
CA THR A 107 -2.94 -5.90 24.86
C THR A 107 -4.16 -5.34 24.11
N SER A 108 -5.38 -5.52 24.62
CA SER A 108 -6.60 -4.96 24.00
C SER A 108 -6.93 -3.55 24.45
N CYS A 109 -6.78 -3.22 25.74
CA CYS A 109 -7.18 -1.93 26.31
C CYS A 109 -6.04 -1.14 26.95
N GLY A 110 -4.85 -1.73 27.08
CA GLY A 110 -3.69 -1.08 27.70
C GLY A 110 -3.71 -1.04 29.23
N ALA A 111 -4.69 -1.66 29.89
CA ALA A 111 -4.75 -1.71 31.36
C ALA A 111 -3.51 -2.40 31.95
N ILE A 112 -2.94 -1.81 33.00
CA ILE A 112 -1.81 -2.33 33.77
C ILE A 112 -2.35 -2.80 35.13
N GLY A 113 -2.13 -4.07 35.45
CA GLY A 113 -2.55 -4.70 36.70
C GLY A 113 -1.41 -4.78 37.73
N ALA A 114 -1.40 -5.84 38.53
CA ALA A 114 -0.40 -6.01 39.57
C ALA A 114 1.02 -6.11 38.97
N CYS A 115 1.95 -5.34 39.56
CA CYS A 115 3.38 -5.35 39.25
C CYS A 115 4.14 -5.98 40.41
N GLY A 116 4.88 -7.06 40.12
CA GLY A 116 5.63 -7.83 41.11
C GLY A 116 6.50 -8.90 40.46
#